data_AF-A0AAV9A5F2-F1
#
_entry.id   AF-A0AAV9A5F2-F1
#
_cell.length_a   1.000
_cell.length_b   1.000
_cell.length_c   1.000
_cell.angle_alpha   90.00
_cell.angle_beta   90.00
_cell.angle_gamma   90.00
#
_symmetry.space_group_name_H-M   'P 1'
#
loop_
_entity.id
_entity.type
_entity.pdbx_description
1 polymer ?
#
loop_
_entity_poly.entity_id
_entity_poly.type
_entity_poly.pdbx_seq_one_letter_code
_entity_poly.pdbx_strand_id
1 'polypeptide(L)'
;MLSVQNKVISQASEVTKEVILDLYSTTLPEGLNIADLGCSSGPNAVQQIHDIIDFVDQKRRQLGRTSPEFHCFLNDLPGNDFNTVFKGLPAFYEKLKAEKGSDFGPCFIAGVPGSFYERLFPRNSTSCCILF
;
A
#
# COMPACT_ATOMS: atom_id res chain seq x y z
N MET A 1 -15.21 19.02 -0.94
CA MET A 1 -14.46 18.14 -1.86
C MET A 1 -13.57 17.15 -1.09
N LEU A 2 -12.70 17.62 -0.17
CA LEU A 2 -11.91 16.76 0.74
C LEU A 2 -12.73 15.78 1.60
N SER A 3 -13.96 16.17 2.01
CA SER A 3 -14.80 15.34 2.90
C SER A 3 -15.43 14.11 2.23
N VAL A 4 -15.63 14.12 0.91
CA VAL A 4 -16.21 12.98 0.18
C VAL A 4 -15.11 11.98 -0.16
N GLN A 5 -13.95 12.45 -0.63
CA GLN A 5 -12.76 11.62 -0.83
C GLN A 5 -12.39 10.88 0.45
N ASN A 6 -12.30 11.56 1.60
CA ASN A 6 -11.95 10.91 2.87
C ASN A 6 -12.96 9.83 3.30
N LYS A 7 -14.24 9.97 2.96
CA LYS A 7 -15.28 8.98 3.28
C LYS A 7 -15.25 7.77 2.36
N VAL A 8 -14.92 7.97 1.08
CA VAL A 8 -14.69 6.88 0.12
C VAL A 8 -13.39 6.15 0.46
N ILE A 9 -12.33 6.90 0.82
CA ILE A 9 -11.04 6.37 1.32
C ILE A 9 -11.28 5.47 2.55
N SER A 10 -12.08 5.92 3.53
CA SER A 10 -12.32 5.10 4.73
C SER A 10 -13.03 3.78 4.41
N GLN A 11 -14.05 3.79 3.53
CA GLN A 11 -14.80 2.58 3.17
C GLN A 11 -13.98 1.62 2.29
N ALA A 12 -13.24 2.13 1.31
CA ALA A 12 -12.35 1.31 0.49
C ALA A 12 -11.22 0.69 1.33
N SER A 13 -10.75 1.40 2.37
CA SER A 13 -9.77 0.86 3.32
C SER A 13 -10.33 -0.30 4.14
N GLU A 14 -11.60 -0.29 4.52
CA GLU A 14 -12.22 -1.35 5.32
C GLU A 14 -12.37 -2.65 4.53
N VAL A 15 -12.85 -2.59 3.29
CA VAL A 15 -12.95 -3.76 2.40
C VAL A 15 -11.56 -4.33 2.10
N THR A 16 -10.58 -3.47 1.86
CA THR A 16 -9.18 -3.88 1.66
C THR A 16 -8.64 -4.64 2.86
N LYS A 17 -8.94 -4.14 4.07
CA LYS A 17 -8.55 -4.79 5.33
C LYS A 17 -9.20 -6.16 5.52
N GLU A 18 -10.46 -6.32 5.14
CA GLU A 18 -11.15 -7.63 5.18
C GLU A 18 -10.52 -8.65 4.22
N VAL A 19 -10.23 -8.26 2.97
CA VAL A 19 -9.57 -9.15 2.00
C VAL A 19 -8.18 -9.54 2.48
N ILE A 20 -7.44 -8.60 3.05
CA ILE A 20 -6.13 -8.88 3.66
C ILE A 20 -6.27 -9.84 4.84
N LEU A 21 -7.29 -9.68 5.69
CA LEU A 21 -7.54 -10.61 6.80
C LEU A 21 -7.82 -12.03 6.31
N ASP A 22 -8.65 -12.19 5.29
CA ASP A 22 -8.93 -13.49 4.70
C ASP A 22 -7.68 -14.09 4.06
N LEU A 23 -6.90 -13.28 3.34
CA LEU A 23 -5.64 -13.71 2.75
C LEU A 23 -4.68 -14.22 3.83
N TYR A 24 -4.49 -13.46 4.92
CA TYR A 24 -3.65 -13.86 6.05
C TYR A 24 -4.19 -15.11 6.76
N SER A 25 -5.51 -15.23 6.91
CA SER A 25 -6.12 -16.35 7.63
C SER A 25 -5.97 -17.66 6.85
N THR A 26 -5.97 -17.58 5.52
CA THR A 26 -5.95 -18.74 4.61
C THR A 26 -4.55 -19.08 4.09
N THR A 27 -3.70 -18.08 3.92
CA THR A 27 -2.35 -18.19 3.37
C THR A 27 -1.38 -17.31 4.15
N LEU A 28 -0.17 -17.80 4.39
CA LEU A 28 0.91 -17.02 5.01
C LEU A 28 1.82 -16.54 3.89
N PRO A 29 1.51 -15.43 3.18
CA PRO A 29 2.36 -14.99 2.10
C PRO A 29 3.70 -14.50 2.63
N GLU A 30 4.80 -14.97 2.03
CA GLU A 30 6.14 -14.45 2.29
C GLU A 30 6.28 -12.98 1.84
N GLY A 31 5.45 -12.55 0.88
CA GLY A 31 5.39 -11.17 0.40
C GLY A 31 3.98 -10.72 0.02
N LEU A 32 3.69 -9.44 0.24
CA LEU A 32 2.42 -8.79 -0.03
C LEU A 32 2.61 -7.69 -1.08
N ASN A 33 1.97 -7.86 -2.24
CA ASN A 33 2.02 -6.89 -3.33
C ASN A 33 0.78 -5.98 -3.25
N ILE A 34 0.97 -4.70 -2.95
CA ILE A 34 -0.07 -3.67 -2.82
C ILE A 34 0.06 -2.70 -3.98
N ALA A 35 -1.01 -2.44 -4.73
CA ALA A 35 -1.04 -1.41 -5.75
C ALA A 35 -2.06 -0.31 -5.40
N ASP A 36 -1.63 0.96 -5.46
CA ASP A 36 -2.50 2.14 -5.39
C ASP A 36 -2.67 2.69 -6.81
N LEU A 37 -3.87 2.54 -7.37
CA LEU A 37 -4.24 2.91 -8.73
C LEU A 37 -4.92 4.28 -8.72
N GLY A 38 -4.19 5.32 -9.13
CA GLY A 38 -4.61 6.72 -9.04
C GLY A 38 -4.01 7.46 -7.83
N CYS A 39 -2.72 7.27 -7.56
CA CYS A 39 -2.07 7.74 -6.33
C CYS A 39 -1.95 9.28 -6.20
N SER A 40 -2.08 10.02 -7.30
CA SER A 40 -1.79 11.45 -7.39
C SER A 40 -0.35 11.79 -6.97
N SER A 41 -0.09 13.06 -6.65
CA SER A 41 1.24 13.59 -6.27
C SER A 41 1.30 14.18 -4.87
N GLY A 42 0.18 14.15 -4.13
CA GLY A 42 0.09 14.77 -2.81
C GLY A 42 0.76 13.95 -1.70
N PRO A 43 0.92 14.53 -0.49
CA PRO A 43 1.42 13.81 0.68
C PRO A 43 0.58 12.58 1.05
N ASN A 44 -0.66 12.51 0.58
CA ASN A 44 -1.56 11.39 0.78
C ASN A 44 -1.21 10.16 -0.08
N ALA A 45 -0.39 10.30 -1.13
CA ALA A 45 -0.06 9.21 -2.06
C ALA A 45 0.56 7.99 -1.35
N VAL A 46 1.33 8.22 -0.27
CA VAL A 46 1.93 7.15 0.53
C VAL A 46 1.18 6.84 1.83
N GLN A 47 0.24 7.70 2.23
CA GLN A 47 -0.47 7.53 3.51
C GLN A 47 -1.37 6.28 3.49
N GLN A 48 -1.96 5.95 2.35
CA GLN A 48 -2.82 4.76 2.26
C GLN A 48 -2.04 3.45 2.32
N ILE A 49 -0.88 3.42 1.67
CA ILE A 49 0.06 2.32 1.80
C ILE A 49 0.48 2.17 3.27
N HIS A 50 0.76 3.29 3.97
CA HIS A 50 1.05 3.28 5.40
C HIS A 50 -0.08 2.65 6.22
N ASP A 51 -1.34 3.06 5.99
CA ASP A 51 -2.50 2.55 6.73
C ASP A 51 -2.72 1.04 6.54
N ILE A 52 -2.46 0.53 5.33
CA ILE A 52 -2.54 -0.91 5.04
C ILE A 52 -1.40 -1.68 5.69
N ILE A 53 -0.18 -1.17 5.58
CA ILE A 53 0.99 -1.75 6.26
C ILE A 53 0.75 -1.78 7.77
N ASP A 54 0.21 -0.70 8.34
CA ASP A 54 -0.11 -0.60 9.76
C ASP A 54 -1.11 -1.68 10.19
N PHE A 55 -2.18 -1.83 9.41
CA PHE A 55 -3.17 -2.86 9.66
C PHE A 55 -2.60 -4.28 9.57
N VAL A 56 -1.83 -4.57 8.52
CA VAL A 56 -1.18 -5.87 8.33
C VAL A 56 -0.22 -6.16 9.49
N ASP A 57 0.59 -5.19 9.89
CA ASP A 57 1.54 -5.34 11.00
C ASP A 57 0.81 -5.57 12.33
N GLN A 58 -0.29 -4.87 12.58
CA GLN A 58 -1.12 -5.11 13.76
C GLN A 58 -1.68 -6.54 13.78
N LYS A 59 -2.18 -7.02 12.64
CA LYS A 59 -2.78 -8.35 12.52
C LYS A 59 -1.77 -9.48 12.63
N ARG A 60 -0.60 -9.36 11.98
CA ARG A 60 0.46 -10.38 12.14
C ARG A 60 0.94 -10.46 13.58
N ARG A 61 1.04 -9.35 14.32
CA ARG A 61 1.39 -9.36 15.75
C ARG A 61 0.33 -10.06 16.60
N GLN A 62 -0.95 -9.77 16.37
CA GLN A 62 -2.06 -10.43 17.08
C GLN A 62 -2.05 -11.95 16.87
N LEU A 63 -1.63 -12.40 15.69
CA LEU A 63 -1.59 -13.81 15.31
C LEU A 63 -0.24 -14.48 15.60
N GLY A 64 0.75 -13.77 16.15
CA GLY A 64 2.09 -14.31 16.43
C GLY A 64 2.87 -14.70 15.18
N ARG A 65 2.66 -14.00 14.06
CA ARG A 65 3.24 -14.31 12.75
C ARG A 65 4.39 -13.39 12.40
N THR A 66 5.28 -13.86 11.52
CA THR A 66 6.35 -13.07 10.94
C THR A 66 5.80 -11.97 10.03
N SER A 67 6.54 -10.87 9.93
CA SER A 67 6.22 -9.79 9.00
C SER A 67 6.51 -10.24 7.57
N PRO A 68 5.62 -9.98 6.59
CA PRO A 68 5.90 -10.26 5.18
C PRO A 68 6.90 -9.23 4.62
N GLU A 69 7.40 -9.50 3.42
CA GLU A 69 7.92 -8.45 2.55
C GLU A 69 6.78 -7.63 1.93
N PHE A 70 6.92 -6.30 1.83
CA PHE A 70 5.91 -5.43 1.22
C PHE A 70 6.42 -4.86 -0.11
N HIS A 71 5.68 -5.10 -1.19
CA HIS A 71 5.90 -4.45 -2.48
C HIS A 71 4.73 -3.52 -2.79
N CYS A 72 5.00 -2.22 -2.79
CA CYS A 72 3.98 -1.20 -2.93
C CYS A 72 4.16 -0.47 -4.27
N PHE A 73 3.14 -0.48 -5.10
CA PHE A 73 3.15 0.11 -6.43
C PHE A 73 2.23 1.32 -6.47
N LEU A 74 2.79 2.50 -6.72
CA LEU A 74 2.09 3.76 -6.90
C LEU A 74 1.82 3.96 -8.39
N ASN A 75 0.59 3.81 -8.83
CA ASN A 75 0.19 4.03 -10.22
C ASN A 75 -0.54 5.35 -10.38
N ASP A 76 -0.21 6.06 -11.46
CA ASP A 76 -0.97 7.19 -11.98
C ASP A 76 -0.60 7.37 -13.47
N LEU A 77 -1.25 8.31 -14.15
CA LEU A 77 -0.93 8.67 -15.52
C LEU A 77 0.53 9.18 -15.63
N PRO A 78 1.16 9.05 -16.81
CA PRO A 78 2.54 9.51 -17.02
C PRO A 78 2.78 11.00 -16.75
N GLY A 79 1.73 11.82 -16.75
CA GLY A 79 1.81 13.25 -16.41
C GLY A 79 1.83 13.56 -14.90
N ASN A 80 1.70 12.55 -14.04
CA ASN A 80 1.74 12.71 -12.59
C ASN A 80 3.16 13.07 -12.10
N ASP A 81 3.25 13.88 -11.06
CA ASP A 81 4.52 14.28 -10.46
C ASP A 81 5.02 13.26 -9.42
N PHE A 82 5.48 12.11 -9.92
CA PHE A 82 6.13 11.08 -9.10
C PHE A 82 7.37 11.59 -8.37
N ASN A 83 8.04 12.64 -8.87
CA ASN A 83 9.23 13.19 -8.21
C ASN A 83 8.88 13.78 -6.85
N THR A 84 7.74 14.46 -6.74
CA THR A 84 7.26 14.99 -5.46
C THR A 84 6.96 13.85 -4.48
N VAL A 85 6.35 12.76 -4.95
CA VAL A 85 6.09 11.57 -4.12
C VAL A 85 7.41 10.93 -3.65
N PHE A 86 8.35 10.72 -4.57
CA PHE A 86 9.63 10.07 -4.27
C PHE A 86 10.52 10.87 -3.32
N LYS A 87 10.45 12.20 -3.34
CA LYS A 87 11.11 13.06 -2.34
C LYS A 87 10.59 12.81 -0.92
N GLY A 88 9.36 12.35 -0.76
CA GLY A 88 8.75 12.01 0.54
C GLY A 88 9.12 10.64 1.08
N LEU A 89 9.65 9.73 0.24
CA LEU A 89 9.92 8.34 0.64
C LEU A 89 10.92 8.19 1.80
N PRO A 90 12.02 8.97 1.90
CA PRO A 90 12.92 8.86 3.04
C PRO A 90 12.20 9.09 4.38
N ALA A 91 11.35 10.13 4.47
CA ALA A 91 10.58 10.41 5.68
C ALA A 91 9.54 9.30 5.98
N PHE A 92 8.93 8.75 4.94
CA PHE A 92 8.02 7.61 5.05
C PHE A 92 8.73 6.36 5.63
N TYR A 93 9.92 6.02 5.13
CA TYR A 93 10.68 4.87 5.63
C TYR A 93 11.16 5.04 7.07
N GLU A 94 11.63 6.24 7.44
CA GLU A 94 12.00 6.55 8.82
C GLU A 94 10.79 6.42 9.77
N LYS A 95 9.61 6.89 9.33
CA LYS A 95 8.36 6.71 10.07
C LYS A 95 8.03 5.22 10.27
N LEU A 96 8.08 4.41 9.22
CA LEU A 96 7.85 2.97 9.32
C LEU A 96 8.83 2.30 10.29
N LYS A 97 10.12 2.62 10.20
CA LYS A 97 11.13 2.06 11.08
C LYS A 97 10.91 2.45 12.55
N ALA A 98 10.55 3.70 12.81
CA ALA A 98 10.27 4.20 14.15
C ALA A 98 9.02 3.55 14.77
N GLU A 99 7.97 3.33 13.98
CA GLU A 99 6.70 2.79 14.46
C GLU A 99 6.67 1.27 14.55
N LYS A 100 7.36 0.56 13.64
CA LYS A 100 7.26 -0.90 13.49
C LYS A 100 8.40 -1.66 14.15
N GLY A 101 9.52 -1.01 14.45
CA GLY A 101 10.65 -1.66 15.11
C GLY A 101 11.41 -2.64 14.20
N SER A 102 12.29 -3.44 14.82
CA SER A 102 13.27 -4.29 14.10
C SER A 102 12.71 -5.62 13.58
N ASP A 103 11.52 -6.02 14.00
CA ASP A 103 10.85 -7.24 13.56
C ASP A 103 9.95 -7.02 12.33
N PHE A 104 9.94 -5.81 11.79
CA PHE A 104 9.22 -5.43 10.58
C PHE A 104 9.98 -5.87 9.32
N GLY A 105 9.24 -6.43 8.36
CA GLY A 105 9.79 -6.89 7.10
C GLY A 105 10.20 -5.73 6.17
N PRO A 106 10.96 -6.04 5.11
CA PRO A 106 11.35 -5.02 4.13
C PRO A 106 10.13 -4.46 3.40
N CYS A 107 10.19 -3.17 3.04
CA CYS A 107 9.15 -2.47 2.31
C CYS A 107 9.74 -1.71 1.12
N PHE A 108 9.23 -1.96 -0.07
CA PHE A 108 9.69 -1.39 -1.31
C PHE A 108 8.57 -0.61 -1.97
N ILE A 109 8.85 0.61 -2.42
CA ILE A 109 7.89 1.45 -3.15
C ILE A 109 8.41 1.67 -4.57
N ALA A 110 7.54 1.46 -5.56
CA ALA A 110 7.82 1.70 -6.98
C ALA A 110 6.70 2.55 -7.60
N GLY A 111 7.05 3.44 -8.52
CA GLY A 111 6.07 4.15 -9.36
C GLY A 111 5.80 3.38 -10.65
N VAL A 112 4.55 3.35 -11.07
CA VAL A 112 4.07 2.66 -12.28
C VAL A 112 3.29 3.67 -13.13
N PRO A 113 3.95 4.41 -14.03
CA PRO A 113 3.26 5.37 -14.89
C PRO A 113 2.44 4.64 -15.97
N GLY A 114 1.15 4.94 -16.08
CA GLY A 114 0.28 4.34 -17.08
C GLY A 114 -1.20 4.42 -16.70
N SER A 115 -2.08 4.23 -17.67
CA SER A 115 -3.52 4.13 -17.40
C SER A 115 -3.85 2.79 -16.78
N PHE A 116 -4.57 2.78 -15.66
CA PHE A 116 -5.11 1.55 -15.07
C PHE A 116 -6.26 0.94 -15.88
N TYR A 117 -6.74 1.61 -16.93
CA TYR A 117 -7.65 1.01 -17.93
C TYR A 117 -6.92 0.03 -18.87
N GLU A 118 -5.58 0.02 -18.83
CA GLU A 118 -4.74 -0.92 -19.56
C GLU A 118 -4.00 -1.88 -18.60
N ARG A 119 -3.25 -2.82 -19.15
CA ARG A 119 -2.45 -3.75 -18.33
C ARG A 119 -1.23 -3.05 -17.75
N LEU A 120 -1.20 -2.90 -16.43
CA LEU A 120 -0.05 -2.37 -15.69
C LEU A 120 0.86 -3.46 -15.12
N PHE A 121 0.29 -4.59 -14.71
CA PHE A 121 1.01 -5.66 -14.02
C PHE A 121 0.95 -7.00 -14.77
N PRO A 122 1.97 -7.86 -14.61
CA PRO A 122 1.90 -9.27 -15.00
C PRO A 122 0.69 -10.00 -14.39
N ARG A 123 0.33 -11.14 -14.98
CA ARG A 123 -0.74 -11.97 -14.43
C ARG A 123 -0.31 -12.53 -13.07
N ASN A 124 -1.20 -12.48 -12.08
CA ASN A 124 -1.01 -13.01 -10.72
C ASN A 124 0.16 -12.38 -9.95
N SER A 125 0.57 -11.15 -10.26
CA SER A 125 1.66 -10.46 -9.54
C SER A 125 1.17 -9.42 -8.53
N THR A 126 -0.14 -9.21 -8.37
CA THR A 126 -0.72 -8.23 -7.43
C THR A 126 -1.60 -8.95 -6.42
N SER A 127 -1.32 -8.76 -5.12
CA SER A 127 -2.05 -9.39 -4.02
C SER A 127 -3.26 -8.55 -3.60
N CYS A 128 -3.14 -7.22 -3.67
CA CYS A 128 -4.22 -6.28 -3.37
C CYS A 128 -4.11 -5.04 -4.26
N CYS A 129 -5.24 -4.54 -4.75
CA CYS A 129 -5.34 -3.28 -5.48
C CYS A 129 -6.29 -2.32 -4.74
N ILE A 130 -5.90 -1.06 -4.66
CA ILE A 130 -6.70 0.05 -4.15
C ILE A 130 -6.94 0.97 -5.36
N LEU A 131 -8.18 1.41 -5.56
CA LEU A 131 -8.58 2.26 -6.69
C LEU A 131 -9.17 3.57 -6.17
N PHE A 132 -8.80 4.70 -6.80
CA PHE A 132 -9.45 6.01 -6.64
C PHE A 132 -9.95 6.60 -7.95
#